data_AF-A0A1Y5PA74-F1
#
_entry.id   AF-A0A1Y5PA74-F1
#
_cell.length_a   1.000
_cell.length_b   1.000
_cell.length_c   1.000
_cell.angle_alpha   90.00
_cell.angle_beta   90.00
_cell.angle_gamma   90.00
#
_symmetry.space_group_name_H-M   'P 1'
#
loop_
_entity.id
_entity.type
_entity.pdbx_description
1 polymer ?
#
loop_
_entity_poly.entity_id
_entity_poly.type
_entity_poly.pdbx_seq_one_letter_code
_entity_poly.pdbx_strand_id
1 'polypeptide(L)'
;MPSDQREPSPSPMAEPEPPALPAALLDPWPVIVAGAVLWALATIAAFTVGALESWRPIAIAGLGTGVVGTSIFLWQRTAARRGARGAQTGLEPPAR
;
A
#
# COMPACT_ATOMS: atom_id res chain seq x y z
N MET A 1 38.07 44.83 -19.57
CA MET A 1 37.19 43.65 -19.69
C MET A 1 37.93 42.41 -19.19
N PRO A 2 37.82 42.03 -17.91
CA PRO A 2 38.31 40.73 -17.45
C PRO A 2 37.20 39.66 -17.54
N SER A 3 37.39 38.73 -18.48
CA SER A 3 37.13 37.28 -18.39
C SER A 3 35.86 36.78 -17.69
N ASP A 4 34.81 36.54 -18.49
CA ASP A 4 33.74 35.57 -18.22
C ASP A 4 34.32 34.14 -18.33
N GLN A 5 35.07 33.70 -17.31
CA GLN A 5 35.40 32.28 -17.13
C GLN A 5 34.33 31.64 -16.24
N ARG A 6 33.18 31.32 -16.85
CA ARG A 6 32.26 30.35 -16.27
C ARG A 6 32.95 28.99 -16.33
N GLU A 7 33.50 28.56 -15.21
CA GLU A 7 33.93 27.17 -15.03
C GLU A 7 32.78 26.24 -15.46
N PRO A 8 33.05 25.16 -16.21
CA PRO A 8 32.01 24.20 -16.56
C PRO A 8 31.37 23.67 -15.28
N SER A 9 30.09 23.96 -15.07
CA SER A 9 29.32 23.37 -13.97
C SER A 9 29.51 21.86 -14.01
N PRO A 10 29.84 21.19 -12.88
CA PRO A 10 30.00 19.75 -12.85
C PRO A 10 28.77 19.08 -13.47
N SER A 11 28.98 18.22 -14.46
CA SER A 11 27.89 17.44 -15.04
C SER A 11 27.26 16.60 -13.92
N PRO A 12 25.92 16.61 -13.75
CA PRO A 12 25.29 15.82 -12.70
C PRO A 12 25.70 14.36 -12.87
N MET A 13 26.47 13.83 -11.91
CA MET A 13 26.79 12.41 -11.88
C MET A 13 25.47 11.64 -11.79
N ALA A 14 25.23 10.73 -12.71
CA ALA A 14 24.02 9.91 -12.71
C ALA A 14 23.90 9.18 -11.37
N GLU A 15 22.88 9.52 -10.61
CA GLU A 15 22.51 8.83 -9.37
C GLU A 15 22.29 7.35 -9.71
N PRO A 16 22.86 6.39 -8.95
CA PRO A 16 22.63 4.97 -9.21
C PRO A 16 21.13 4.66 -9.10
N GLU A 17 20.52 4.20 -10.19
CA GLU A 17 19.12 3.80 -10.17
C GLU A 17 18.97 2.52 -9.32
N PRO A 18 18.18 2.53 -8.23
CA PRO A 18 18.00 1.35 -7.41
C PRO A 18 17.33 0.24 -8.21
N PRO A 19 17.75 -1.03 -8.04
CA PRO A 19 17.19 -2.15 -8.79
C PRO A 19 15.68 -2.25 -8.54
N ALA A 20 14.91 -2.47 -9.61
CA ALA A 20 13.47 -2.59 -9.52
C ALA A 20 13.07 -3.73 -8.56
N LEU A 21 12.38 -3.39 -7.48
CA LEU A 21 11.86 -4.37 -6.53
C LEU A 21 10.77 -5.24 -7.20
N PRO A 22 10.68 -6.54 -6.86
CA PRO A 22 9.66 -7.41 -7.41
C PRO A 22 8.27 -6.84 -7.12
N ALA A 23 7.41 -6.77 -8.14
CA ALA A 23 6.05 -6.21 -8.00
C ALA A 23 5.23 -6.87 -6.88
N ALA A 24 5.49 -8.15 -6.58
CA ALA A 24 4.86 -8.89 -5.49
C ALA A 24 5.20 -8.35 -4.09
N LEU A 25 6.37 -7.72 -3.89
CA LEU A 25 6.71 -7.05 -2.63
C LEU A 25 6.03 -5.68 -2.48
N LEU A 26 5.57 -5.10 -3.61
CA LEU A 26 4.96 -3.78 -3.65
C LEU A 26 3.42 -3.84 -3.61
N ASP A 27 2.82 -4.98 -3.96
CA ASP A 27 1.38 -5.19 -3.83
C ASP A 27 1.03 -5.60 -2.40
N PRO A 28 0.20 -4.83 -1.66
CA PRO A 28 -0.25 -5.22 -0.32
C PRO A 28 -1.24 -6.39 -0.31
N TRP A 29 -1.84 -6.75 -1.44
CA TRP A 29 -2.88 -7.81 -1.51
C TRP A 29 -2.46 -9.18 -0.98
N PRO A 30 -1.29 -9.74 -1.32
CA PRO A 30 -0.86 -11.05 -0.85
C PRO A 30 -0.80 -11.13 0.68
N VAL A 31 -0.32 -10.07 1.35
CA VAL A 31 -0.23 -10.02 2.81
C VAL A 31 -1.62 -9.98 3.45
N ILE A 32 -2.53 -9.18 2.91
CA ILE A 32 -3.91 -9.09 3.39
C ILE A 32 -4.61 -10.45 3.28
N VAL A 33 -4.47 -11.13 2.13
CA VAL A 33 -5.08 -12.44 1.89
C VAL A 33 -4.47 -13.50 2.82
N ALA A 34 -3.15 -13.53 2.95
CA ALA A 34 -2.47 -14.47 3.83
C ALA A 34 -2.92 -14.31 5.29
N GLY A 35 -2.99 -13.06 5.78
CA GLY A 35 -3.49 -12.77 7.13
C GLY A 35 -4.96 -13.15 7.32
N ALA A 36 -5.82 -12.84 6.35
CA ALA A 36 -7.24 -13.20 6.41
C ALA A 36 -7.46 -14.72 6.44
N VAL A 37 -6.75 -15.46 5.57
CA VAL A 37 -6.80 -16.93 5.53
C VAL A 37 -6.28 -17.51 6.84
N LEU A 38 -5.17 -17.00 7.38
CA LEU A 38 -4.60 -17.47 8.64
C LEU A 38 -5.61 -17.33 9.79
N TRP A 39 -6.25 -16.17 9.94
CA TRP A 39 -7.24 -15.94 10.99
C TRP A 39 -8.53 -16.74 10.79
N ALA A 40 -8.96 -16.93 9.54
CA ALA A 40 -10.10 -17.81 9.24
C ALA A 40 -9.80 -19.26 9.65
N LEU A 41 -8.62 -19.78 9.29
CA LEU A 41 -8.20 -21.13 9.68
C LEU A 41 -8.05 -21.27 11.20
N ALA A 42 -7.46 -20.28 11.88
CA ALA A 42 -7.37 -20.27 13.34
C ALA A 42 -8.76 -20.29 14.01
N THR A 43 -9.72 -19.54 13.45
CA THR A 43 -11.11 -19.55 13.92
C THR A 43 -11.74 -20.92 13.73
N ILE A 44 -11.63 -21.51 12.53
CA ILE A 44 -12.15 -22.85 12.25
C ILE A 44 -11.54 -23.86 13.24
N ALA A 45 -10.23 -23.82 13.47
CA ALA A 45 -9.55 -24.71 14.40
C ALA A 45 -10.04 -24.53 15.85
N ALA A 46 -10.22 -23.30 16.33
CA ALA A 46 -10.70 -23.01 17.68
C ALA A 46 -12.15 -23.50 17.96
N PHE A 47 -12.96 -23.67 16.92
CA PHE A 47 -14.33 -24.19 17.02
C PHE A 47 -14.47 -25.69 16.73
N THR A 48 -13.48 -26.31 16.05
CA THR A 48 -13.52 -27.73 15.66
C THR A 48 -12.61 -28.62 16.50
N VAL A 49 -11.56 -28.06 17.13
CA VAL A 49 -10.58 -28.79 17.93
C VAL A 49 -10.71 -28.40 19.39
N GLY A 50 -11.12 -29.34 20.25
CA GLY A 50 -11.34 -29.07 21.68
C GLY A 50 -10.11 -28.52 22.42
N ALA A 51 -8.91 -28.94 22.03
CA ALA A 51 -7.66 -28.42 22.60
C ALA A 51 -7.40 -26.92 22.31
N LEU A 52 -8.10 -26.34 21.33
CA LEU A 52 -7.99 -24.93 20.92
C LEU A 52 -9.17 -24.08 21.38
N GLU A 53 -10.04 -24.60 22.25
CA GLU A 53 -11.22 -23.87 22.72
C GLU A 53 -10.86 -22.54 23.43
N SER A 54 -9.78 -22.53 24.21
CA SER A 54 -9.30 -21.31 24.89
C SER A 54 -8.81 -20.22 23.93
N TRP A 55 -8.54 -20.56 22.66
CA TRP A 55 -8.11 -19.62 21.63
C TRP A 55 -9.26 -18.89 20.94
N ARG A 56 -10.52 -19.29 21.16
CA ARG A 56 -11.69 -18.69 20.49
C ARG A 56 -11.74 -17.15 20.60
N PRO A 57 -11.53 -16.52 21.78
CA PRO A 57 -11.56 -15.06 21.87
C PRO A 57 -10.47 -14.40 21.00
N ILE A 58 -9.28 -14.99 20.97
CA ILE A 58 -8.14 -14.51 20.19
C ILE A 58 -8.40 -14.69 18.69
N ALA A 59 -8.92 -15.86 18.29
CA ALA A 59 -9.26 -16.15 16.90
C ALA A 59 -10.33 -15.20 16.36
N ILE A 60 -11.39 -14.94 17.14
CA ILE A 60 -12.44 -13.97 16.79
C ILE A 60 -11.87 -12.55 16.74
N ALA A 61 -11.06 -12.15 17.71
CA ALA A 61 -10.45 -10.83 17.73
C ALA A 61 -9.60 -10.60 16.48
N GLY A 62 -8.74 -11.55 16.12
CA GLY A 62 -7.90 -11.47 14.94
C GLY A 62 -8.70 -11.49 13.63
N LEU A 63 -9.75 -12.32 13.53
CA LEU A 63 -10.67 -12.30 12.39
C LEU A 63 -11.37 -10.93 12.26
N GLY A 64 -11.86 -10.39 13.38
CA GLY A 64 -12.47 -9.07 13.44
C GLY A 64 -11.51 -7.96 13.04
N THR A 65 -10.27 -7.97 13.55
CA THR A 65 -9.21 -7.05 13.14
C THR A 65 -8.91 -7.16 11.65
N GLY A 66 -8.86 -8.38 11.10
CA GLY A 66 -8.67 -8.61 9.65
C GLY A 66 -9.78 -8.00 8.80
N VAL A 67 -11.04 -8.18 9.21
CA VAL A 67 -12.21 -7.57 8.54
C VAL A 67 -12.14 -6.05 8.60
N VAL A 68 -11.86 -5.48 9.77
CA VAL A 68 -11.77 -4.02 9.95
C VAL A 68 -10.62 -3.43 9.11
N GLY A 69 -9.42 -3.99 9.22
CA GLY A 69 -8.25 -3.53 8.47
C GLY A 69 -8.45 -3.61 6.96
N THR A 70 -9.00 -4.72 6.47
CA THR A 70 -9.30 -4.90 5.03
C THR A 70 -10.37 -3.90 4.57
N SER A 71 -11.40 -3.65 5.38
CA SER A 71 -12.46 -2.68 5.05
C SER A 71 -11.90 -1.26 4.93
N ILE A 72 -11.05 -0.85 5.88
CA ILE A 72 -10.35 0.45 5.83
C ILE A 72 -9.49 0.55 4.57
N PHE A 73 -8.68 -0.49 4.28
CA PHE A 73 -7.83 -0.53 3.09
C PHE A 73 -8.65 -0.39 1.79
N LEU A 74 -9.77 -1.10 1.66
CA LEU A 74 -10.65 -1.00 0.49
C LEU A 74 -11.28 0.38 0.35
N TRP A 75 -11.66 0.99 1.48
CA TRP A 75 -12.18 2.35 1.48
C TRP A 75 -11.11 3.35 1.04
N GLN A 76 -9.89 3.25 1.58
CA GLN A 76 -8.73 4.05 1.16
C GLN A 76 -8.42 3.87 -0.32
N ARG A 77 -8.38 2.63 -0.81
CA ARG A 77 -8.14 2.33 -2.24
C ARG A 77 -9.21 2.94 -3.14
N THR A 78 -10.46 2.89 -2.70
CA THR A 78 -11.58 3.49 -3.44
C THR A 78 -11.50 5.01 -3.41
N ALA A 79 -11.18 5.60 -2.26
CA ALA A 79 -10.99 7.04 -2.11
C ALA A 79 -9.81 7.54 -2.97
N ALA A 80 -8.68 6.83 -2.99
CA ALA A 80 -7.53 7.16 -3.84
C ALA A 80 -7.90 7.13 -5.33
N ARG A 81 -8.66 6.11 -5.77
CA ARG A 81 -9.17 6.04 -7.16
C ARG A 81 -10.15 7.16 -7.50
N ARG A 82 -10.95 7.63 -6.53
CA ARG A 82 -11.87 8.76 -6.70
C ARG A 82 -11.13 10.10 -6.70
N GLY A 83 -10.15 10.27 -5.82
CA GLY A 83 -9.26 11.44 -5.78
C GLY A 83 -8.43 11.59 -7.05
N ALA A 84 -7.97 10.48 -7.63
CA ALA A 84 -7.30 10.46 -8.93
C ALA A 84 -8.20 10.97 -10.09
N ARG A 85 -9.53 10.88 -9.97
CA ARG A 85 -10.48 11.46 -10.94
C ARG A 85 -10.89 12.89 -10.62
N GLY A 86 -10.66 13.36 -9.39
CA GLY A 86 -10.96 14.72 -8.93
C GLY A 86 -9.81 15.71 -9.13
N ALA A 87 -8.61 15.23 -9.49
CA ALA A 87 -7.46 16.07 -9.79
C ALA A 87 -7.59 16.70 -11.20
N GLN A 88 -8.33 17.79 -11.27
CA GLN A 88 -8.31 18.88 -12.26
C GLN A 88 -8.55 18.53 -13.75
N THR A 89 -9.83 18.43 -14.12
CA THR A 89 -10.33 18.73 -15.48
C THR A 89 -10.67 20.22 -15.66
N GLY A 90 -9.89 21.13 -15.04
CA GLY A 90 -10.28 22.54 -14.89
C GLY A 90 -9.18 23.57 -15.12
N LEU A 91 -8.05 23.20 -15.74
CA LEU A 91 -7.03 24.14 -16.16
C LEU A 91 -7.00 24.26 -17.69
N GLU A 92 -7.92 25.05 -18.23
CA GLU A 92 -7.73 25.69 -19.54
C GLU A 92 -7.30 27.15 -19.29
N PRO A 93 -6.03 27.51 -19.54
CA PRO A 93 -5.61 28.91 -19.63
C PRO A 93 -6.25 29.60 -20.86
N PRO A 94 -6.46 30.92 -20.79
CA PRO A 94 -7.52 31.64 -21.49
C PRO A 94 -7.32 31.77 -23.01
N ALA A 95 -8.42 31.68 -23.77
CA ALA A 95 -8.48 32.23 -25.11
C ALA A 95 -8.48 33.77 -25.04
N ARG A 96 -7.60 34.36 -25.85
CA ARG A 96 -7.20 35.78 -25.86
C ARG A 96 -8.36 36.76 -25.99
#